data_AF-A0A3D5BXE1-F1
#
_entry.id   AF-A0A3D5BXE1-F1
#
_cell.length_a   1.000
_cell.length_b   1.000
_cell.length_c   1.000
_cell.angle_alpha   90.00
_cell.angle_beta   90.00
_cell.angle_gamma   90.00
#
_symmetry.space_group_name_H-M   'P 1'
#
loop_
_entity.id
_entity.type
_entity.pdbx_description
1 polymer ?
#
loop_
_entity_poly.entity_id
_entity_poly.type
_entity_poly.pdbx_seq_one_letter_code
_entity_poly.pdbx_strand_id
1 'polypeptide(L)'
;MEIEKLCEFLVKAKKATYAAGDAAQKAKEKDQSTTIIFEERDWKYHDNYFGGEPYGGREVVFFQNKPVYMMVYYGWVNEKAEDVTRFMVFCKAP
;
A
#
# COMPACT_ATOMS: atom_id res chain seq x y z
N MET A 1 10.14 -17.82 7.86
CA MET A 1 8.88 -17.06 8.02
C MET A 1 7.90 -17.71 7.08
N GLU A 2 6.82 -18.29 7.61
CA GLU A 2 5.82 -18.98 6.80
C GLU A 2 5.05 -17.96 5.95
N ILE A 3 4.82 -18.28 4.67
CA ILE A 3 4.16 -17.39 3.70
C ILE A 3 2.74 -17.06 4.17
N GLU A 4 2.08 -18.01 4.83
CA GLU A 4 0.74 -17.87 5.38
C GLU A 4 0.66 -16.72 6.38
N LYS A 5 1.66 -16.58 7.26
CA LYS A 5 1.70 -15.50 8.26
C LYS A 5 1.88 -14.13 7.61
N LEU A 6 2.69 -14.05 6.56
CA LEU A 6 2.84 -12.82 5.77
C LEU A 6 1.52 -12.45 5.08
N CYS A 7 0.85 -13.42 4.46
CA CYS A 7 -0.44 -13.22 3.83
C CYS A 7 -1.52 -12.75 4.82
N GLU A 8 -1.61 -13.39 5.99
CA GLU A 8 -2.52 -12.98 7.06
C GLU A 8 -2.25 -11.54 7.52
N PHE A 9 -0.98 -11.19 7.74
CA PHE A 9 -0.60 -9.84 8.12
C PHE A 9 -0.94 -8.81 7.04
N LEU A 10 -0.65 -9.10 5.76
CA LEU A 10 -0.99 -8.22 4.64
C LEU A 10 -2.49 -7.97 4.54
N VAL A 11 -3.32 -9.01 4.73
CA VAL A 11 -4.78 -8.85 4.72
C VAL A 11 -5.25 -7.93 5.85
N LYS A 12 -4.71 -8.10 7.06
CA LYS A 12 -5.04 -7.21 8.19
C LYS A 12 -4.59 -5.77 7.94
N ALA A 13 -3.34 -5.60 7.50
CA ALA A 13 -2.75 -4.29 7.24
C ALA A 13 -3.54 -3.52 6.17
N LYS A 14 -3.87 -4.15 5.03
CA LYS A 14 -4.67 -3.53 3.96
C LYS A 14 -6.09 -3.17 4.42
N LYS A 15 -6.71 -4.00 5.27
CA LYS A 15 -8.02 -3.71 5.87
C LYS A 15 -7.99 -2.51 6.82
N ALA A 16 -6.92 -2.38 7.60
CA ALA A 16 -6.73 -1.29 8.56
C ALA A 16 -6.24 0.02 7.93
N THR A 17 -5.78 -0.02 6.67
CA THR A 17 -5.19 1.13 5.97
C THR A 17 -6.05 1.55 4.78
N TYR A 18 -5.76 1.08 3.57
CA TYR A 18 -6.48 1.47 2.35
C TYR A 18 -8.00 1.27 2.48
N ALA A 19 -8.44 0.10 2.97
CA ALA A 19 -9.87 -0.18 3.09
C ALA A 19 -10.55 0.54 4.27
N ALA A 20 -9.78 1.15 5.18
CA ALA A 20 -10.31 1.99 6.25
C ALA A 20 -10.63 3.43 5.78
N GLY A 21 -10.31 3.76 4.53
CA GLY A 21 -10.63 5.06 3.93
C GLY A 21 -9.95 6.22 4.66
N ASP A 22 -10.75 7.14 5.17
CA ASP A 22 -10.28 8.32 5.91
C ASP A 22 -9.91 8.04 7.37
N ALA A 23 -10.25 6.86 7.89
CA ALA A 23 -9.92 6.47 9.26
C ALA A 23 -8.46 5.98 9.41
N ALA A 24 -7.77 5.69 8.31
CA ALA A 24 -6.37 5.33 8.36
C ALA A 24 -5.50 6.53 8.77
N GLN A 25 -4.63 6.34 9.76
CA GLN A 25 -3.64 7.36 10.13
C GLN A 25 -2.64 7.55 8.98
N LYS A 26 -2.78 8.68 8.29
CA LYS A 26 -1.94 9.11 7.19
C LYS A 26 -0.99 10.20 7.69
N ALA A 27 0.30 10.01 7.49
CA ALA A 27 1.31 11.02 7.73
C ALA A 27 1.71 11.68 6.40
N LYS A 28 1.78 13.01 6.37
CA LYS A 28 2.41 13.73 5.25
C LYS A 28 3.88 13.93 5.53
N GLU A 29 4.70 13.43 4.62
CA GLU A 29 6.15 13.51 4.70
C GLU A 29 6.69 14.83 4.14
N LYS A 30 7.95 15.14 4.44
CA LYS A 30 8.62 16.37 3.98
C LYS A 30 8.68 16.46 2.45
N ASP A 31 8.81 15.31 1.78
CA ASP A 31 8.84 15.21 0.32
C ASP A 31 7.44 15.24 -0.32
N GLN A 32 6.38 15.51 0.46
CA GLN A 32 4.97 15.53 0.05
C GLN A 32 4.34 14.16 -0.22
N SER A 33 5.07 13.07 0.00
CA SER A 33 4.46 11.73 0.01
C SER A 33 3.51 11.57 1.21
N THR A 34 2.63 10.59 1.10
CA THR A 34 1.74 10.14 2.17
C THR A 34 2.22 8.78 2.64
N THR A 35 2.46 8.64 3.93
CA THR A 35 2.82 7.37 4.55
C THR A 35 1.67 6.85 5.40
N ILE A 36 1.41 5.56 5.32
CA ILE A 36 0.53 4.84 6.23
C ILE A 36 1.33 3.71 6.87
N ILE A 37 1.33 3.67 8.20
CA ILE A 37 2.03 2.64 8.97
C ILE A 37 0.99 1.81 9.71
N PHE A 38 1.17 0.49 9.66
CA PHE A 38 0.43 -0.45 10.50
C PHE A 38 1.40 -1.42 11.15
N GLU A 39 1.35 -1.53 12.48
CA GLU A 39 2.26 -2.38 13.26
C GLU A 39 1.45 -3.39 14.08
N GLU A 40 1.87 -4.67 14.04
CA GLU A 40 1.29 -5.74 14.85
C GLU A 40 2.42 -6.66 15.33
N ARG A 41 2.76 -6.58 16.62
CA ARG A 41 3.85 -7.38 17.23
C ARG A 41 5.18 -7.13 16.50
N ASP A 42 5.79 -8.20 15.97
CA ASP A 42 7.05 -8.16 15.23
C ASP A 42 6.90 -7.66 13.78
N TRP A 43 5.67 -7.36 13.34
CA TRP A 43 5.37 -7.00 11.96
C TRP A 43 5.12 -5.50 11.82
N LYS A 44 5.61 -4.94 10.71
CA LYS A 44 5.36 -3.57 10.30
C LYS A 44 5.03 -3.51 8.82
N TYR A 45 3.92 -2.87 8.50
CA TYR A 45 3.52 -2.51 7.15
C TYR A 45 3.78 -1.01 6.96
N HIS A 46 4.36 -0.67 5.82
CA HIS A 46 4.70 0.69 5.45
C HIS A 46 4.30 0.92 4.00
N ASP A 47 3.20 1.64 3.82
CA ASP A 47 2.73 2.09 2.52
C ASP A 47 3.12 3.56 2.35
N ASN A 48 3.79 3.89 1.26
CA ASN A 48 4.21 5.25 0.97
C ASN A 48 3.97 5.57 -0.50
N TYR A 49 3.24 6.64 -0.75
CA TYR A 49 2.81 7.02 -2.08
C TYR A 49 2.76 8.52 -2.29
N PHE A 50 2.89 8.92 -3.55
CA PHE A 50 2.75 10.30 -3.99
C PHE A 50 1.40 10.49 -4.68
N GLY A 51 0.79 11.64 -4.41
CA GLY A 51 -0.41 12.10 -5.13
C GLY A 51 -1.70 11.34 -4.79
N GLY A 52 -2.58 11.36 -5.79
CA GLY A 52 -3.86 10.68 -5.88
C GLY A 52 -3.97 10.23 -7.33
N GLU A 53 -4.38 11.11 -8.24
CA GLU A 53 -4.38 10.82 -9.68
C GLU A 53 -3.22 11.56 -10.39
N PRO A 54 -2.24 10.88 -11.02
CA PRO A 54 -1.99 9.43 -11.01
C PRO A 54 -1.39 8.92 -9.69
N TYR A 55 -1.65 7.65 -9.36
CA TYR A 55 -1.23 6.97 -8.13
C TYR A 55 0.14 6.34 -8.34
N GLY A 56 1.10 6.64 -7.46
CA GLY A 56 2.42 6.00 -7.49
C GLY A 56 2.97 5.80 -6.09
N GLY A 57 3.38 4.57 -5.76
CA GLY A 57 3.85 4.25 -4.41
C GLY A 57 4.45 2.87 -4.25
N ARG A 58 4.75 2.54 -3.00
CA ARG A 58 5.26 1.23 -2.60
C ARG A 58 4.66 0.80 -1.28
N GLU A 59 4.49 -0.50 -1.15
CA GLU A 59 4.20 -1.19 0.10
C GLU A 59 5.41 -2.01 0.51
N VAL A 60 5.79 -1.94 1.78
CA VAL A 60 6.87 -2.76 2.34
C VAL A 60 6.38 -3.39 3.64
N VAL A 61 6.59 -4.71 3.78
CA VAL A 61 6.40 -5.40 5.06
C VAL A 61 7.76 -5.74 5.65
N PHE A 62 7.89 -5.45 6.93
CA PHE A 62 9.02 -5.82 7.76
C PHE A 62 8.59 -6.85 8.80
N PHE A 63 9.46 -7.82 9.06
CA PHE A 63 9.37 -8.73 10.20
C PHE A 63 10.65 -8.60 11.02
N GLN A 64 10.53 -8.26 12.30
CA GLN A 64 11.66 -7.99 13.19
C GLN A 64 12.65 -6.97 12.58
N ASN A 65 12.10 -5.86 12.06
CA ASN A 65 12.84 -4.78 11.38
C ASN A 65 13.60 -5.20 10.09
N LYS A 66 13.37 -6.40 9.57
CA LYS A 66 13.94 -6.84 8.27
C LYS A 66 12.86 -6.81 7.19
N PRO A 67 13.11 -6.22 6.02
CA PRO A 67 12.14 -6.23 4.93
C PRO A 67 11.97 -7.67 4.41
N VAL A 68 10.72 -8.13 4.32
CA VAL A 68 10.38 -9.49 3.88
C VAL A 68 9.45 -9.52 2.67
N TYR A 69 8.81 -8.39 2.34
CA TYR A 69 7.97 -8.23 1.16
C TYR A 69 8.02 -6.78 0.70
N MET A 70 7.97 -6.60 -0.62
CA MET A 70 7.83 -5.30 -1.26
C MET A 70 6.93 -5.41 -2.50
N MET A 71 6.09 -4.42 -2.68
CA MET A 71 5.33 -4.21 -3.92
C MET A 71 5.45 -2.75 -4.32
N VAL A 72 5.78 -2.50 -5.58
CA VAL A 72 5.72 -1.16 -6.18
C VAL A 72 4.48 -1.10 -7.04
N TYR A 73 3.79 0.03 -7.00
CA TYR A 73 2.62 0.28 -7.81
C TYR A 73 2.69 1.65 -8.47
N TYR A 74 2.18 1.70 -9.69
CA TYR A 74 1.94 2.92 -10.43
C TYR A 74 0.75 2.72 -11.35
N GLY A 75 -0.16 3.68 -11.38
CA GLY A 75 -1.38 3.61 -12.17
C GLY A 75 -2.12 4.95 -12.23
N TRP A 76 -3.09 5.03 -13.12
CA TRP A 76 -3.94 6.21 -13.31
C TRP A 76 -5.35 5.76 -13.71
N VAL A 77 -6.36 6.59 -13.42
CA VAL A 77 -7.73 6.36 -13.88
C VAL A 77 -7.85 6.80 -15.34
N ASN A 78 -8.30 5.89 -16.20
CA ASN A 78 -8.62 6.21 -17.59
C ASN A 78 -10.08 6.68 -17.69
N GLU A 79 -10.28 7.99 -17.83
CA GLU A 79 -11.62 8.63 -17.91
C GLU A 79 -12.47 8.14 -19.09
N LYS A 80 -11.87 7.50 -20.12
CA LYS A 80 -12.59 6.96 -21.29
C LYS A 80 -13.08 5.52 -21.10
N ALA A 81 -12.82 4.91 -19.95
CA ALA A 81 -13.39 3.60 -19.64
C ALA A 81 -14.88 3.78 -19.30
N GLU A 82 -15.77 3.18 -20.11
CA GLU A 82 -17.23 3.21 -19.89
C GLU A 82 -17.66 2.58 -18.55
N ASP A 83 -16.75 1.88 -17.88
CA ASP A 83 -16.88 1.35 -16.52
C ASP A 83 -15.60 1.70 -15.71
N VAL A 84 -15.56 2.91 -15.17
CA VAL A 84 -14.48 3.41 -14.28
C VAL A 84 -14.29 2.56 -13.02
N THR A 85 -15.23 1.66 -12.72
CA THR A 85 -15.17 0.76 -11.55
C THR A 85 -14.16 -0.38 -11.71
N ARG A 86 -13.58 -0.60 -12.91
CA ARG A 86 -12.94 -1.89 -13.22
C ARG A 86 -11.48 -1.89 -13.67
N PHE A 87 -10.83 -0.74 -13.84
CA PHE A 87 -9.46 -0.74 -14.38
C PHE A 87 -8.51 0.16 -13.59
N MET A 88 -7.86 -0.41 -12.58
CA MET A 88 -6.56 0.07 -12.12
C MET A 88 -5.47 -0.69 -12.87
N VAL A 89 -4.74 -0.01 -13.76
CA VAL A 89 -3.55 -0.60 -14.40
C VAL A 89 -2.40 -0.49 -13.41
N PHE A 90 -2.03 -1.60 -12.79
CA PHE A 90 -0.83 -1.69 -11.96
C PHE A 90 0.36 -2.09 -12.82
N CYS A 91 1.27 -1.14 -13.08
CA CYS A 91 2.58 -1.48 -13.62
C CYS A 91 3.44 -2.07 -12.50
N LYS A 92 3.53 -3.40 -12.45
CA LYS A 92 4.47 -4.10 -11.57
C LYS A 92 5.87 -3.99 -12.20
N ALA A 93 6.81 -3.35 -11.51
CA ALA A 93 8.21 -3.38 -11.93
C ALA A 93 8.71 -4.85 -11.89
N PRO A 94 9.52 -5.28 -12.88
CA PRO A 94 10.03 -6.65 -13.00
C PRO A 94 10.94 -7.06 -11.84
#